data_AF-A0A673U4K6-F1
#
_entry.id   AF-A0A673U4K6-F1
#
_cell.length_a   1.000
_cell.length_b   1.000
_cell.length_c   1.000
_cell.angle_alpha   90.00
_cell.angle_beta   90.00
_cell.angle_gamma   90.00
#
_symmetry.space_group_name_H-M   'P 1'
#
loop_
_entity.id
_entity.type
_entity.pdbx_description
1 polymer ?
#
loop_
_entity_poly.entity_id
_entity_poly.type
_entity_poly.pdbx_seq_one_letter_code
_entity_poly.pdbx_strand_id
1 'polypeptide(L)'
;MPRRRLRIRQETRLLGAIQIMTGLIVHCVGRLWRYLFISQVIVFKKGYLPLVVITRYAYWSSACFIFSGVFAVLTERKCSMSLMSYTIGVNIVSACVAVIGLLLLSLEFIVYSLTTQPPIWPQISGKILSEYLFLFTLLELFTACTVTHWICKAKHRR
;
A
#
# COMPACT_ATOMS: atom_id res chain seq x y z
N MET A 1 -10.03 6.69 34.01
CA MET A 1 -10.22 7.01 32.57
C MET A 1 -8.96 7.39 31.73
N PRO A 2 -7.75 7.69 32.26
CA PRO A 2 -6.61 8.09 31.40
C PRO A 2 -5.91 6.94 30.65
N ARG A 3 -5.85 5.72 31.22
CA ARG A 3 -5.19 4.55 30.60
C ARG A 3 -5.73 4.21 29.20
N ARG A 4 -7.04 4.39 28.95
CA ARG A 4 -7.66 4.03 27.66
C ARG A 4 -7.26 4.97 26.52
N ARG A 5 -7.04 6.26 26.79
CA ARG A 5 -6.58 7.22 25.77
C ARG A 5 -5.11 6.99 25.39
N LEU A 6 -4.27 6.65 26.37
CA LEU A 6 -2.86 6.32 26.15
C LEU A 6 -2.70 5.08 25.26
N ARG A 7 -3.50 4.04 25.51
CA ARG A 7 -3.50 2.82 24.69
C ARG A 7 -3.89 3.08 23.23
N ILE A 8 -4.96 3.84 22.98
CA ILE A 8 -5.40 4.18 21.60
C ILE A 8 -4.32 4.97 20.86
N ARG A 9 -3.61 5.88 21.54
CA ARG A 9 -2.46 6.58 20.96
C ARG A 9 -1.36 5.62 20.54
N GLN A 10 -0.90 4.77 21.46
CA GLN A 10 0.16 3.79 21.16
C GLN A 10 -0.22 2.87 19.99
N GLU A 11 -1.46 2.38 19.95
CA GLU A 11 -1.97 1.56 18.85
C GLU A 11 -2.00 2.35 17.53
N THR A 12 -2.41 3.62 17.53
CA THR A 12 -2.43 4.47 16.32
C THR A 12 -1.01 4.76 15.80
N ARG A 13 -0.05 5.00 16.71
CA ARG A 13 1.36 5.16 16.36
C ARG A 13 1.95 3.89 15.74
N LEU A 14 1.59 2.72 16.28
CA LEU A 14 1.99 1.44 15.72
C LEU A 14 1.43 1.27 14.29
N LEU A 15 0.14 1.55 14.08
CA LEU A 15 -0.47 1.49 12.75
C LEU A 15 0.23 2.44 11.75
N GLY A 16 0.57 3.66 12.17
CA GLY A 16 1.32 4.60 11.33
C GLY A 16 2.71 4.08 10.97
N ALA A 17 3.41 3.42 11.90
CA ALA A 17 4.69 2.78 11.60
C ALA A 17 4.53 1.61 10.61
N ILE A 18 3.46 0.83 10.72
CA ILE A 18 3.14 -0.22 9.75
C ILE A 18 2.92 0.37 8.36
N GLN A 19 2.15 1.45 8.21
CA GLN A 19 1.93 2.11 6.91
C GLN A 19 3.25 2.60 6.28
N ILE A 20 4.16 3.17 7.07
CA ILE A 20 5.48 3.60 6.59
C ILE A 20 6.28 2.38 6.07
N MET A 21 6.33 1.31 6.87
CA MET A 21 7.05 0.09 6.48
C MET A 21 6.43 -0.56 5.24
N THR A 22 5.11 -0.63 5.17
CA THR A 22 4.36 -1.12 4.00
C THR A 22 4.72 -0.32 2.76
N GLY A 23 4.71 1.02 2.84
CA GLY A 23 5.10 1.88 1.72
C GLY A 23 6.56 1.67 1.28
N LEU A 24 7.49 1.50 2.22
CA LEU A 24 8.90 1.18 1.89
C LEU A 24 9.04 -0.19 1.20
N ILE A 25 8.33 -1.21 1.69
CA ILE A 25 8.34 -2.56 1.11
C ILE A 25 7.78 -2.51 -0.31
N VAL A 26 6.63 -1.85 -0.52
CA VAL A 26 6.01 -1.67 -1.84
C VAL A 26 6.97 -0.98 -2.82
N HIS A 27 7.75 0.01 -2.36
CA HIS A 27 8.77 0.65 -3.20
C HIS A 27 9.90 -0.30 -3.59
N CYS A 28 10.44 -1.05 -2.63
CA CYS A 28 11.50 -2.02 -2.88
C CYS A 28 11.05 -3.11 -3.85
N VAL A 29 9.85 -3.64 -3.64
CA VAL A 29 9.19 -4.60 -4.52
C VAL A 29 9.01 -4.01 -5.92
N GLY A 30 8.54 -2.77 -6.05
CA GLY A 30 8.42 -2.08 -7.34
C GLY A 30 9.75 -1.84 -8.06
N ARG A 31 10.86 -1.69 -7.34
CA ARG A 31 12.22 -1.62 -7.92
C ARG A 31 12.69 -2.98 -8.41
N LEU A 32 12.55 -4.02 -7.60
CA LEU A 32 12.88 -5.40 -7.98
C LEU A 32 12.12 -5.81 -9.23
N TRP A 33 10.84 -5.45 -9.29
CA TRP A 33 9.99 -5.74 -10.43
C TRP A 33 10.50 -5.06 -11.69
N ARG A 34 10.80 -3.76 -11.63
CA ARG A 34 11.36 -3.00 -12.76
C ARG A 34 12.67 -3.62 -13.26
N TYR A 35 13.55 -4.04 -12.35
CA TYR A 35 14.79 -4.72 -12.73
C TYR A 35 14.53 -6.04 -13.46
N LEU A 36 13.61 -6.85 -12.94
CA LEU A 36 13.19 -8.11 -13.55
C LEU A 36 12.59 -7.88 -14.94
N PHE A 37 11.79 -6.83 -15.12
CA PHE A 37 11.20 -6.45 -16.40
C PHE A 37 12.26 -6.06 -17.45
N ILE A 38 13.21 -5.20 -17.08
CA ILE A 38 14.31 -4.78 -17.98
C ILE A 38 15.10 -6.00 -18.44
N SER A 39 15.44 -6.90 -17.51
CA SER A 39 16.15 -8.15 -17.82
C SER A 39 15.38 -9.02 -18.82
N GLN A 40 14.05 -9.14 -18.67
CA GLN A 40 13.21 -9.91 -19.59
C GLN A 40 13.16 -9.34 -21.00
N VAL A 41 13.00 -8.02 -21.13
CA VAL A 41 12.94 -7.35 -22.44
C VAL A 41 14.23 -7.56 -23.22
N ILE A 42 15.38 -7.49 -22.54
CA ILE A 42 16.71 -7.67 -23.15
C ILE A 42 16.91 -9.12 -23.62
N VAL A 43 16.58 -10.11 -22.78
CA VAL A 43 16.93 -11.52 -23.02
C VAL A 43 15.91 -12.25 -23.89
N PHE A 44 14.61 -12.08 -23.65
CA PHE A 44 13.58 -12.95 -24.23
C PHE A 44 12.83 -12.32 -25.41
N LYS A 45 12.98 -11.01 -25.66
CA LYS A 45 12.23 -10.22 -26.67
C LYS A 45 10.69 -10.39 -26.64
N LYS A 46 10.15 -11.12 -25.66
CA LYS A 46 8.73 -11.28 -25.34
C LYS A 46 8.45 -10.53 -24.06
N GLY A 47 7.74 -9.42 -24.17
CA GLY A 47 7.30 -8.63 -23.01
C GLY A 47 5.90 -9.06 -22.59
N TYR A 48 5.78 -9.89 -21.56
CA TYR A 48 4.57 -9.82 -20.75
C TYR A 48 4.64 -8.46 -20.05
N LEU A 49 3.69 -7.57 -20.32
CA LEU A 49 3.66 -6.20 -19.77
C LEU A 49 2.52 -6.07 -18.75
N PRO A 50 2.77 -6.40 -17.48
CA PRO A 50 1.80 -6.24 -16.42
C PRO A 50 1.31 -4.81 -16.22
N LEU A 51 0.01 -4.70 -15.95
CA LEU A 51 -0.70 -3.46 -15.70
C LEU A 51 -0.07 -2.63 -14.58
N VAL A 52 0.42 -3.29 -13.52
CA VAL A 52 1.07 -2.65 -12.37
C VAL A 52 2.30 -1.83 -12.76
N VAL A 53 3.01 -2.21 -13.83
CA VAL A 53 4.21 -1.50 -14.26
C VAL A 53 3.98 -0.49 -15.34
N ILE A 54 2.98 -0.70 -16.19
CA ILE A 54 2.48 0.37 -17.06
C ILE A 54 2.00 1.55 -16.19
N THR A 55 1.20 1.27 -15.17
CA THR A 55 0.65 2.28 -14.25
C THR A 55 1.67 2.79 -13.25
N ARG A 56 2.86 2.18 -13.19
CA ARG A 56 3.91 2.45 -12.19
C ARG A 56 3.34 2.48 -10.76
N TYR A 57 2.34 1.66 -10.50
CA TYR A 57 1.51 1.67 -9.28
C TYR A 57 2.36 1.74 -8.02
N ALA A 58 3.31 0.81 -7.89
CA ALA A 58 4.17 0.68 -6.72
C ALA A 58 4.94 1.97 -6.34
N TYR A 59 5.24 2.85 -7.29
CA TYR A 59 6.00 4.08 -7.00
C TYR A 59 5.14 5.17 -6.38
N TRP A 60 3.99 5.46 -6.98
CA TRP A 60 3.13 6.52 -6.47
C TRP A 60 2.29 6.05 -5.28
N SER A 61 1.90 4.77 -5.23
CA SER A 61 1.23 4.19 -4.06
C SER A 61 2.13 4.17 -2.82
N SER A 62 3.40 3.79 -2.98
CA SER A 62 4.39 3.84 -1.89
C SER A 62 4.46 5.23 -1.25
N ALA A 63 4.55 6.29 -2.05
CA ALA A 63 4.59 7.65 -1.53
C ALA A 63 3.33 7.97 -0.71
N CYS A 64 2.14 7.65 -1.22
CA CYS A 64 0.88 7.83 -0.51
C CYS A 64 0.85 7.08 0.84
N PHE A 65 1.32 5.83 0.86
CA PHE A 65 1.30 4.98 2.05
C PHE A 65 2.27 5.51 3.13
N ILE A 66 3.48 5.92 2.72
CA ILE A 66 4.44 6.56 3.63
C ILE A 66 3.87 7.86 4.20
N PHE A 67 3.29 8.72 3.37
CA PHE A 67 2.68 9.96 3.85
C PHE A 67 1.55 9.69 4.84
N SER A 68 0.65 8.75 4.52
CA SER A 68 -0.44 8.33 5.41
C SER A 68 0.08 7.92 6.79
N GLY A 69 1.11 7.08 6.83
CA GLY A 69 1.73 6.63 8.08
C GLY A 69 2.45 7.72 8.86
N VAL A 70 3.16 8.62 8.18
CA VAL A 70 3.81 9.78 8.82
C VAL A 70 2.77 10.66 9.51
N PHE A 71 1.65 10.99 8.85
CA PHE A 71 0.57 11.78 9.44
C PHE A 71 -0.11 11.05 10.62
N ALA A 72 -0.29 9.73 10.54
CA ALA A 72 -0.80 8.93 11.65
C ALA A 72 0.09 9.03 12.90
N VAL A 73 1.42 8.94 12.73
CA VAL A 73 2.40 9.10 13.83
C VAL A 73 2.43 10.55 14.35
N LEU A 74 2.35 11.55 13.47
CA LEU A 74 2.34 12.97 13.87
C LEU A 74 1.10 13.33 14.69
N THR A 75 -0.06 12.79 14.30
CA THR A 75 -1.33 13.03 15.01
C THR A 75 -1.30 12.52 16.43
N GLU A 76 -0.64 11.38 16.67
CA GLU A 76 -0.45 10.84 18.01
C GLU A 76 0.36 11.78 18.92
N ARG A 77 1.42 12.40 18.38
CA ARG A 77 2.29 13.31 19.13
C ARG A 77 1.66 14.68 19.41
N LYS A 78 1.17 15.37 18.37
CA LYS A 78 0.72 16.77 18.47
C LYS A 78 -0.78 16.91 18.77
N CYS A 79 -1.61 15.93 18.39
CA CYS A 79 -3.03 15.81 18.77
C CYS A 79 -3.87 17.10 18.58
N SER A 80 -3.59 17.88 17.53
CA SER A 80 -4.37 19.05 17.12
C SER A 80 -5.57 18.66 16.26
N MET A 81 -6.66 19.43 16.33
CA MET A 81 -7.90 19.15 15.62
C MET A 81 -7.75 19.28 14.09
N SER A 82 -6.93 20.23 13.63
CA SER A 82 -6.58 20.37 12.22
C SER A 82 -5.77 19.16 11.74
N LEU A 83 -4.76 18.76 12.52
CA LEU A 83 -3.89 17.61 12.20
C LEU A 83 -4.66 16.28 12.14
N MET A 84 -5.62 16.08 13.04
CA MET A 84 -6.54 14.93 12.97
C MET A 84 -7.34 14.91 11.67
N SER A 85 -7.84 16.08 11.22
CA SER A 85 -8.61 16.19 9.98
C SER A 85 -7.76 15.91 8.75
N TYR A 86 -6.53 16.44 8.70
CA TYR A 86 -5.57 16.10 7.65
C TYR A 86 -5.24 14.62 7.63
N THR A 87 -5.06 14.00 8.80
CA THR A 87 -4.71 12.57 8.90
C THR A 87 -5.84 11.67 8.43
N ILE A 88 -7.09 12.01 8.73
CA ILE A 88 -8.27 11.34 8.15
C ILE A 88 -8.23 11.47 6.63
N GLY A 89 -8.02 12.68 6.10
CA GLY A 89 -7.97 12.93 4.66
C GLY A 89 -6.91 12.09 3.93
N VAL A 90 -5.66 12.10 4.41
CA VAL A 90 -4.57 11.34 3.79
C VAL A 90 -4.75 9.82 3.91
N ASN A 91 -5.37 9.33 4.99
CA ASN A 91 -5.68 7.89 5.12
C ASN A 91 -6.83 7.48 4.19
N ILE A 92 -7.84 8.32 3.98
CA ILE A 92 -8.89 8.07 2.97
C ILE A 92 -8.27 8.01 1.57
N VAL A 93 -7.39 8.96 1.23
CA VAL A 93 -6.66 8.92 -0.04
C VAL A 93 -5.84 7.63 -0.14
N SER A 94 -5.09 7.27 0.90
CA SER A 94 -4.33 6.00 0.95
C SER A 94 -5.23 4.79 0.70
N ALA A 95 -6.40 4.73 1.33
CA ALA A 95 -7.37 3.66 1.12
C ALA A 95 -7.90 3.62 -0.33
N CYS A 96 -8.22 4.76 -0.94
CA CYS A 96 -8.60 4.82 -2.36
C CYS A 96 -7.48 4.30 -3.27
N VAL A 97 -6.24 4.70 -3.01
CA VAL A 97 -5.06 4.21 -3.75
C VAL A 97 -4.87 2.71 -3.56
N ALA A 98 -5.10 2.18 -2.36
CA ALA A 98 -5.04 0.75 -2.10
C ALA A 98 -6.13 -0.01 -2.86
N VAL A 99 -7.37 0.48 -2.88
CA VAL A 99 -8.47 -0.13 -3.66
C VAL A 99 -8.15 -0.16 -5.16
N ILE A 100 -7.65 0.94 -5.73
CA ILE A 100 -7.23 0.99 -7.13
C ILE A 100 -6.13 -0.06 -7.40
N GLY A 101 -5.16 -0.19 -6.50
CA GLY A 101 -4.11 -1.20 -6.59
C GLY A 101 -4.62 -2.62 -6.58
N LEU A 102 -5.53 -2.94 -5.65
CA LEU A 102 -6.15 -4.26 -5.55
C LEU A 102 -6.94 -4.62 -6.82
N LEU A 103 -7.66 -3.65 -7.40
CA LEU A 103 -8.37 -3.85 -8.68
C LEU A 103 -7.39 -4.12 -9.83
N LEU A 104 -6.32 -3.32 -9.96
CA LEU A 104 -5.29 -3.51 -10.99
C LEU A 104 -4.60 -4.88 -10.87
N LEU A 105 -4.21 -5.26 -9.66
CA LEU A 105 -3.58 -6.55 -9.38
C LEU A 105 -4.53 -7.73 -9.61
N SER A 106 -5.81 -7.59 -9.25
CA SER A 106 -6.82 -8.62 -9.51
C SER A 106 -7.03 -8.83 -11.02
N LEU A 107 -7.09 -7.75 -11.80
CA LEU A 107 -7.16 -7.84 -13.26
C LEU A 107 -5.93 -8.53 -13.84
N GLU A 108 -4.73 -8.21 -13.34
CA GLU A 108 -3.49 -8.88 -13.73
C GLU A 108 -3.53 -10.40 -13.46
N PHE A 109 -4.02 -10.82 -12.30
CA PHE A 109 -4.16 -12.24 -11.96
C PHE A 109 -5.20 -12.96 -12.83
N ILE A 110 -6.30 -12.30 -13.18
CA ILE A 110 -7.31 -12.85 -14.10
C ILE A 110 -6.69 -13.07 -15.48
N VAL A 111 -6.01 -12.06 -16.02
CA VAL A 111 -5.33 -12.16 -17.34
C VAL A 111 -4.27 -13.26 -17.33
N TYR A 112 -3.49 -13.36 -16.26
CA TYR A 112 -2.50 -14.43 -16.08
C TYR A 112 -3.18 -15.81 -16.08
N SER A 113 -4.31 -15.96 -15.38
CA SER A 113 -5.03 -17.24 -15.26
C SER A 113 -5.70 -17.69 -16.56
N LEU A 114 -6.09 -16.75 -17.42
CA LEU A 114 -6.67 -17.03 -18.74
C LEU A 114 -5.61 -17.39 -19.80
N THR A 115 -4.33 -17.18 -19.49
CA THR A 115 -3.25 -17.49 -20.43
C THR A 115 -3.00 -19.00 -20.44
N THR A 116 -3.20 -19.65 -21.59
CA THR A 116 -3.05 -21.10 -21.78
C THR A 116 -1.61 -21.55 -22.09
N GLN A 117 -0.69 -20.60 -22.23
CA GLN A 117 0.72 -20.87 -22.54
C GLN A 117 1.48 -21.31 -21.28
N PRO A 118 2.39 -22.30 -21.37
CA PRO A 118 3.22 -22.69 -20.24
C PRO A 118 4.05 -21.48 -19.77
N PRO A 119 4.01 -21.14 -18.47
CA PRO A 119 4.67 -19.94 -17.98
C PRO A 119 6.20 -20.09 -18.05
N ILE A 120 6.88 -19.09 -18.61
CA ILE A 120 8.34 -19.02 -18.52
C ILE A 120 8.74 -18.58 -17.10
N TRP A 121 9.90 -19.04 -16.63
CA TRP A 121 10.44 -18.73 -15.29
C TRP A 121 10.31 -17.24 -14.88
N PRO A 122 10.59 -16.28 -15.78
CA PRO A 122 10.48 -14.87 -15.44
C PRO A 122 9.03 -14.38 -15.20
N GLN A 123 8.03 -14.99 -15.83
CA GLN A 123 6.60 -14.70 -15.57
C GLN A 123 6.18 -15.19 -14.18
N ILE A 124 6.69 -16.36 -13.77
CA ILE A 124 6.43 -16.92 -12.44
C ILE A 124 6.99 -15.99 -11.36
N SER A 125 8.24 -15.52 -11.52
CA SER A 125 8.85 -14.56 -10.59
C SER A 125 8.08 -13.25 -10.54
N GLY A 126 7.63 -12.73 -11.68
CA GLY A 126 6.81 -11.52 -11.75
C GLY A 126 5.47 -11.67 -11.02
N LYS A 127 4.79 -12.82 -11.19
CA LYS A 127 3.55 -13.14 -10.50
C LYS A 127 3.71 -13.15 -8.98
N ILE A 128 4.75 -13.83 -8.47
CA ILE A 128 5.07 -13.87 -7.04
C ILE A 128 5.24 -12.44 -6.49
N LEU A 129 5.91 -11.58 -7.26
CA LEU A 129 6.14 -10.20 -6.87
C LEU A 129 4.85 -9.36 -6.87
N SER A 130 3.95 -9.60 -7.81
CA SER A 130 2.60 -9.03 -7.83
C SER A 130 1.73 -9.55 -6.67
N GLU A 131 1.86 -10.81 -6.26
CA GLU A 131 1.20 -11.36 -5.06
C GLU A 131 1.67 -10.67 -3.78
N TYR A 132 2.97 -10.39 -3.64
CA TYR A 132 3.47 -9.59 -2.52
C TYR A 132 2.88 -8.17 -2.53
N LEU A 133 2.83 -7.50 -3.69
CA LEU A 133 2.18 -6.19 -3.81
C LEU A 133 0.71 -6.25 -3.38
N PHE A 134 -0.02 -7.31 -3.74
CA PHE A 134 -1.42 -7.49 -3.35
C PHE A 134 -1.59 -7.56 -1.84
N LEU A 135 -0.78 -8.39 -1.16
CA LEU A 135 -0.83 -8.54 0.29
C LEU A 135 -0.51 -7.24 1.04
N PHE A 136 0.54 -6.53 0.63
CA PHE A 136 0.93 -5.26 1.26
C PHE A 136 -0.07 -4.14 0.96
N THR A 137 -0.67 -4.12 -0.23
CA THR A 137 -1.73 -3.16 -0.57
C THR A 137 -3.00 -3.42 0.26
N LEU A 138 -3.35 -4.69 0.48
CA LEU A 138 -4.46 -5.07 1.34
C LEU A 138 -4.20 -4.67 2.80
N LEU A 139 -2.97 -4.88 3.29
CA LEU A 139 -2.56 -4.44 4.63
C LEU A 139 -2.69 -2.92 4.79
N GLU A 140 -2.27 -2.15 3.80
CA GLU A 140 -2.46 -0.69 3.81
C GLU A 140 -3.93 -0.32 3.89
N LEU A 141 -4.81 -0.97 3.12
CA LEU A 141 -6.25 -0.70 3.17
C LEU A 141 -6.83 -0.91 4.57
N PHE A 142 -6.49 -2.02 5.23
CA PHE A 142 -6.96 -2.30 6.59
C PHE A 142 -6.42 -1.30 7.61
N THR A 143 -5.13 -0.97 7.55
CA THR A 143 -4.51 -0.02 8.47
C THR A 143 -5.07 1.39 8.26
N ALA A 144 -5.22 1.85 7.02
CA ALA A 144 -5.79 3.15 6.69
C ALA A 144 -7.25 3.30 7.17
N CYS A 145 -8.08 2.27 6.96
CA CYS A 145 -9.45 2.23 7.48
C CYS A 145 -9.48 2.29 9.01
N THR A 146 -8.60 1.52 9.68
CA THR A 146 -8.54 1.47 11.15
C THR A 146 -8.09 2.80 11.74
N VAL A 147 -7.04 3.41 11.19
CA VAL A 147 -6.54 4.74 11.59
C VAL A 147 -7.63 5.79 11.41
N THR A 148 -8.31 5.80 10.27
CA THR A 148 -9.41 6.75 9.99
C THR A 148 -10.53 6.61 11.00
N HIS A 149 -10.99 5.39 11.26
CA HIS A 149 -12.06 5.12 12.23
C HIS A 149 -11.66 5.57 13.65
N TRP A 150 -10.44 5.28 14.09
CA TRP A 150 -9.98 5.67 15.42
C TRP A 150 -9.82 7.17 15.60
N ILE A 151 -9.27 7.87 14.59
CA ILE A 151 -9.10 9.32 14.64
C ILE A 151 -10.46 10.03 14.57
N CYS A 152 -11.38 9.54 13.74
CA CYS A 152 -12.75 10.06 13.68
C CYS A 152 -13.46 9.93 15.03
N LYS A 153 -13.37 8.74 15.65
CA LYS A 153 -13.90 8.49 17.00
C LYS A 153 -13.24 9.37 18.07
N ALA A 154 -11.94 9.65 17.94
CA ALA A 154 -11.23 10.54 18.85
C ALA A 154 -11.66 12.01 18.69
N LYS A 155 -11.94 12.44 17.46
CA LYS A 155 -12.43 13.79 17.15
C LYS A 155 -13.83 14.05 17.72
N HIS A 156 -14.74 13.07 17.66
CA HIS A 156 -16.09 13.17 18.22
C HIS A 156 -16.17 13.11 19.76
N ARG A 157 -15.11 12.68 20.45
CA ARG A 157 -15.05 12.55 21.92
C ARG A 157 -14.34 13.71 22.64
N ARG A 158 -13.99 14.76 21.91
CA ARG A 158 -13.43 16.01 22.44
C ARG A 158 -14.46 17.11 22.27
#